data_AF-A7K7G7-F1
#
_entry.id   AF-A7K7G7-F1
#
_cell.length_a   1.000
_cell.length_b   1.000
_cell.length_c   1.000
_cell.angle_alpha   90.00
_cell.angle_beta   90.00
_cell.angle_gamma   90.00
#
_symmetry.space_group_name_H-M   'P 1'
#
loop_
_entity.id
_entity.type
_entity.pdbx_description
1 polymer ?
#
loop_
_entity_poly.entity_id
_entity_poly.type
_entity_poly.pdbx_seq_one_letter_code
_entity_poly.pdbx_strand_id
1 'polypeptide(L)'
;MKKQTLPYPPGFVEPTTGRVAVLVREYAASDLNGDAPAYWYSAQSEEWGLDPWRLVEGVHPHVHGGSFDVCFASGGTRTVGPLMTFFVRGGGGGGARSFARRVADGALRNAGGRGSARPRRPQAPSRAVFG
;
A
#
# COMPACT_ATOMS: atom_id res chain seq x y z
N MET A 1 1.72 -24.66 -10.03
CA MET A 1 0.50 -24.03 -9.47
C MET A 1 -0.01 -23.01 -10.48
N LYS A 2 -1.32 -22.96 -10.79
CA LYS A 2 -1.87 -21.89 -11.64
C LYS A 2 -1.77 -20.57 -10.87
N LYS A 3 -0.88 -19.66 -11.29
CA LYS A 3 -0.81 -18.32 -10.73
C LYS A 3 -2.03 -17.53 -11.21
N GLN A 4 -2.70 -16.86 -10.25
CA GLN A 4 -3.98 -16.18 -10.44
C GLN A 4 -3.89 -15.03 -11.45
N THR A 5 -5.02 -14.68 -12.05
CA THR A 5 -5.17 -13.46 -12.83
C THR A 5 -5.00 -12.25 -11.90
N LEU A 6 -4.13 -11.32 -12.30
CA LEU A 6 -3.93 -10.05 -11.60
C LEU A 6 -5.22 -9.20 -11.59
N PRO A 7 -5.45 -8.37 -10.55
CA PRO A 7 -4.63 -8.19 -9.36
C PRO A 7 -4.76 -9.35 -8.36
N TYR A 8 -3.70 -9.60 -7.58
CA TYR A 8 -3.78 -10.53 -6.46
C TYR A 8 -4.61 -9.92 -5.32
N PRO A 9 -5.31 -10.72 -4.51
CA PRO A 9 -6.00 -10.18 -3.35
C PRO A 9 -4.98 -9.58 -2.36
N PRO A 10 -5.22 -8.36 -1.82
CA PRO A 10 -4.37 -7.78 -0.78
C PRO A 10 -4.18 -8.74 0.39
N GLY A 11 -2.95 -8.84 0.90
CA GLY A 11 -2.58 -9.79 1.95
C GLY A 11 -2.24 -11.20 1.45
N PHE A 12 -2.41 -11.50 0.15
CA PHE A 12 -1.93 -12.75 -0.43
C PHE A 12 -0.42 -12.88 -0.28
N VAL A 13 0.03 -14.02 0.26
CA VAL A 13 1.46 -14.32 0.43
C VAL A 13 1.88 -15.27 -0.68
N GLU A 14 2.84 -14.86 -1.49
CA GLU A 14 3.37 -15.72 -2.55
C GLU A 14 4.17 -16.89 -1.91
N PRO A 15 3.81 -18.15 -2.19
CA PRO A 15 4.35 -19.31 -1.46
C PRO A 15 5.86 -19.50 -1.59
N THR A 16 6.45 -19.15 -2.73
CA THR A 16 7.85 -19.44 -3.05
C THR A 16 8.80 -18.41 -2.42
N THR A 17 8.36 -17.16 -2.33
CA THR A 17 9.21 -16.01 -2.03
C THR A 17 8.80 -15.31 -0.74
N GLY A 18 7.62 -15.63 -0.20
CA GLY A 18 7.07 -15.05 1.02
C GLY A 18 6.69 -13.57 0.88
N ARG A 19 6.70 -13.02 -0.34
CA ARG A 19 6.30 -11.63 -0.59
C ARG A 19 4.79 -11.48 -0.44
N VAL A 20 4.34 -10.32 0.00
CA VAL A 20 2.91 -10.07 0.26
C VAL A 20 2.36 -9.05 -0.71
N ALA A 21 1.21 -9.36 -1.31
CA ALA A 21 0.46 -8.45 -2.15
C ALA A 21 -0.10 -7.28 -1.30
N VAL A 22 0.20 -6.04 -1.69
CA VAL A 22 -0.29 -4.82 -1.05
C VAL A 22 -0.92 -3.92 -2.09
N LEU A 23 -1.87 -3.08 -1.67
CA LEU A 23 -2.49 -2.09 -2.54
C LEU A 23 -1.50 -0.97 -2.86
N VAL A 24 -1.49 -0.54 -4.13
CA VAL A 24 -0.64 0.57 -4.59
C VAL A 24 -0.90 1.84 -3.79
N ARG A 25 -2.17 2.17 -3.51
CA ARG A 25 -2.53 3.36 -2.73
C ARG A 25 -1.98 3.32 -1.30
N GLU A 26 -1.93 2.14 -0.69
CA GLU A 26 -1.51 1.97 0.72
C GLU A 26 -0.01 2.05 0.83
N TYR A 27 0.72 1.44 -0.11
CA TYR A 27 2.17 1.57 -0.18
C TYR A 27 2.59 3.02 -0.48
N ALA A 28 1.93 3.70 -1.43
CA ALA A 28 2.22 5.09 -1.77
C ALA A 28 2.05 6.05 -0.57
N ALA A 29 1.10 5.76 0.32
CA ALA A 29 0.84 6.55 1.52
C ALA A 29 1.70 6.16 2.73
N SER A 30 2.56 5.15 2.58
CA SER A 30 3.40 4.62 3.66
C SER A 30 4.83 5.14 3.56
N ASP A 31 5.51 5.21 4.71
CA ASP A 31 6.95 5.53 4.79
C ASP A 31 7.84 4.44 4.17
N LEU A 32 7.26 3.39 3.57
CA LEU A 32 7.99 2.29 2.95
C LEU A 32 8.16 2.49 1.44
N ASN A 33 7.53 3.54 0.89
CA ASN A 33 7.62 3.89 -0.51
C ASN A 33 9.04 4.33 -0.86
N GLY A 34 9.76 3.51 -1.63
CA GLY A 34 11.17 3.72 -1.95
C GLY A 34 12.16 3.15 -0.94
N ASP A 35 11.76 2.97 0.32
CA ASP A 35 12.61 2.40 1.37
C ASP A 35 12.56 0.86 1.43
N ALA A 36 11.40 0.27 1.11
CA ALA A 36 11.23 -1.18 1.13
C ALA A 36 11.18 -1.77 -0.28
N PRO A 37 11.89 -2.89 -0.55
CA PRO A 37 11.92 -3.50 -1.87
C PRO A 37 10.54 -4.05 -2.26
N ALA A 38 9.94 -3.43 -3.26
CA ALA A 38 8.68 -3.80 -3.88
C ALA A 38 8.91 -4.44 -5.26
N TYR A 39 8.01 -5.32 -5.66
CA TYR A 39 8.14 -6.18 -6.82
C TYR A 39 6.82 -6.27 -7.58
N TRP A 40 6.88 -6.02 -8.88
CA TRP A 40 5.79 -6.27 -9.80
C TRP A 40 5.93 -7.65 -10.43
N TYR A 41 4.83 -8.39 -10.45
CA TYR A 41 4.79 -9.70 -11.07
C TYR A 41 4.39 -9.62 -12.55
N SER A 42 5.18 -10.21 -13.43
CA SER A 42 4.94 -10.32 -14.87
C SER A 42 4.71 -11.79 -15.28
N ALA A 43 3.45 -12.15 -15.53
CA ALA A 43 3.10 -13.50 -16.00
C ALA A 43 3.76 -13.82 -17.36
N GLN A 44 3.85 -12.83 -18.25
CA GLN A 44 4.50 -12.98 -19.55
C GLN A 44 6.00 -13.27 -19.42
N SER A 45 6.69 -12.60 -18.49
CA SER A 45 8.11 -12.87 -18.24
C SER A 45 8.31 -14.28 -17.72
N GLU A 46 7.43 -14.77 -16.84
CA GLU A 46 7.46 -16.16 -16.37
C GLU A 46 7.22 -17.15 -17.51
N GLU A 47 6.25 -16.87 -18.38
CA GLU A 47 5.93 -17.70 -19.55
C GLU A 47 7.13 -17.83 -20.50
N TRP A 48 7.92 -16.76 -20.64
CA TRP A 48 9.14 -16.74 -21.45
C TRP A 48 10.37 -17.30 -20.72
N GLY A 49 10.22 -17.80 -19.48
CA GLY A 49 11.34 -18.32 -18.68
C GLY A 49 12.31 -17.24 -18.18
N LEU A 50 11.89 -15.98 -18.18
CA LEU A 50 12.63 -14.84 -17.64
C LEU A 50 12.26 -14.60 -16.17
N ASP A 51 13.03 -13.75 -15.47
CA ASP A 51 12.67 -13.33 -14.11
C ASP A 51 11.34 -12.57 -14.12
N PRO A 52 10.28 -13.07 -13.46
CA PRO A 52 8.99 -12.42 -13.47
C PRO A 52 8.86 -11.29 -12.46
N TRP A 53 9.87 -11.06 -11.62
CA TRP A 53 9.84 -10.10 -10.53
C TRP A 53 10.57 -8.82 -10.88
N ARG A 54 9.84 -7.81 -11.37
CA ARG A 54 10.42 -6.50 -11.67
C ARG A 54 10.48 -5.65 -10.42
N LEU A 55 11.66 -5.13 -10.08
CA LEU A 55 11.85 -4.26 -8.92
C LEU A 55 11.14 -2.92 -9.16
N VAL A 56 10.34 -2.50 -8.19
CA VAL A 56 9.68 -1.21 -8.11
C VAL A 56 10.56 -0.28 -7.27
N GLU A 57 10.91 0.86 -7.84
CA GLU A 57 11.69 1.91 -7.18
C GLU A 57 10.81 2.77 -6.29
N GLY A 58 9.58 3.05 -6.73
CA GLY A 58 8.64 3.87 -5.96
C GLY A 58 7.30 4.01 -6.65
N VAL A 59 6.35 4.60 -5.94
CA VAL A 59 5.01 4.89 -6.42
C VAL A 59 4.70 6.37 -6.26
N HIS A 60 4.33 7.03 -7.34
CA HIS A 60 3.93 8.44 -7.33
C HIS A 60 2.41 8.57 -7.52
N PRO A 61 1.68 9.12 -6.53
CA PRO A 61 0.28 9.43 -6.71
C PRO A 61 0.09 10.61 -7.67
N HIS A 62 -0.90 10.54 -8.56
CA HIS A 62 -1.32 11.69 -9.36
C HIS A 62 -2.03 12.72 -8.47
N VAL A 63 -2.04 13.99 -8.88
CA VAL A 63 -2.57 15.14 -8.12
C VAL A 63 -4.02 14.93 -7.61
N HIS A 64 -4.83 14.14 -8.32
CA HIS A 64 -6.21 13.85 -7.96
C HIS A 64 -6.45 12.47 -7.30
N GLY A 65 -5.39 11.70 -7.03
CA GLY A 65 -5.46 10.43 -6.29
C GLY A 65 -6.19 9.26 -7.00
N GLY A 66 -6.69 9.47 -8.22
CA GLY A 66 -7.38 8.44 -9.01
C GLY A 66 -6.45 7.45 -9.73
N SER A 67 -5.17 7.80 -9.85
CA SER A 67 -4.14 7.05 -10.57
C SER A 67 -2.79 7.19 -9.88
N PHE A 68 -1.96 6.18 -10.08
CA PHE A 68 -0.64 6.05 -9.48
C PHE A 68 0.35 5.60 -10.55
N ASP A 69 1.52 6.22 -10.58
CA ASP A 69 2.62 5.79 -11.42
C ASP A 69 3.57 4.91 -10.62
N VAL A 70 3.70 3.66 -11.05
CA VAL A 70 4.68 2.71 -10.53
C VAL A 70 5.97 2.87 -11.32
N CYS A 71 7.03 3.36 -10.69
CA CYS A 71 8.36 3.53 -11.28
C CYS A 71 9.17 2.25 -11.09
N PHE A 72 9.73 1.71 -12.17
CA PHE A 72 10.57 0.51 -12.11
C PHE A 72 12.04 0.89 -12.07
N ALA A 73 12.84 0.15 -11.28
CA ALA A 73 14.28 0.34 -11.21
C ALA A 73 14.99 0.06 -12.56
N SER A 74 14.34 -0.70 -13.44
CA SER A 74 14.80 -0.91 -14.83
C SER A 74 14.62 0.32 -15.74
N GLY A 75 14.05 1.40 -15.22
CA GLY A 75 13.47 2.48 -15.99
C GLY A 75 12.04 2.17 -16.45
N GLY A 76 11.33 3.25 -16.78
CA GLY A 76 9.94 3.24 -17.24
C GLY A 76 8.93 3.29 -16.10
N THR A 77 7.68 3.56 -16.48
CA THR A 77 6.57 3.81 -15.57
C THR A 77 5.34 3.07 -16.02
N ARG A 78 4.50 2.64 -15.07
CA ARG A 78 3.17 2.08 -15.36
C ARG A 78 2.12 2.77 -14.53
N THR A 79 1.16 3.41 -15.20
CA THR A 79 0.01 4.02 -14.55
C THR A 79 -1.03 2.96 -14.22
N VAL A 80 -1.50 2.95 -12.97
CA VAL A 80 -2.47 1.98 -12.45
C VAL A 80 -3.50 2.67 -11.56
N GLY A 81 -4.64 2.00 -11.37
CA GLY A 81 -5.66 2.43 -10.41
C GLY A 81 -5.28 2.12 -8.95
N PRO A 82 -5.96 2.74 -7.97
CA PRO A 82 -5.68 2.62 -6.54
C PRO A 82 -5.79 1.19 -5.98
N LEU A 83 -6.59 0.35 -6.65
CA LEU A 83 -6.87 -1.02 -6.23
C LEU A 83 -5.90 -2.06 -6.82
N MET A 84 -4.96 -1.63 -7.66
CA MET A 84 -3.95 -2.52 -8.18
C MET A 84 -3.02 -2.97 -7.04
N THR A 85 -2.49 -4.19 -7.15
CA THR A 85 -1.57 -4.76 -6.17
C THR A 85 -0.22 -5.08 -6.76
N PHE A 86 0.81 -4.95 -5.93
CA PHE A 86 2.15 -5.51 -6.18
C PHE A 86 2.68 -6.12 -4.88
N PHE A 87 3.85 -6.74 -4.94
CA PHE A 87 4.38 -7.54 -3.87
C PHE A 87 5.48 -6.81 -3.11
N VAL A 88 5.42 -6.76 -1.79
CA VAL A 88 6.53 -6.24 -0.98
C VAL A 88 7.19 -7.38 -0.23
N ARG A 89 8.52 -7.34 -0.14
CA ARG A 89 9.27 -8.27 0.70
C ARG A 89 9.43 -7.65 2.10
N GLY A 90 8.93 -8.33 3.12
CA GLY A 90 9.29 -7.97 4.50
C GLY A 90 10.79 -8.19 4.70
N GLY A 91 11.50 -7.23 5.30
CA GLY A 91 12.91 -7.37 5.69
C GLY A 91 13.14 -8.69 6.45
N GLY A 92 14.29 -9.33 6.22
CA GLY A 92 14.60 -10.67 6.73
C GLY A 92 14.35 -10.82 8.23
N GLY A 93 13.75 -11.96 8.60
CA GLY A 93 13.46 -12.32 10.00
C GLY A 93 12.03 -11.97 10.43
N GLY A 94 11.08 -12.87 10.18
CA GLY A 94 9.81 -12.94 10.92
C GLY A 94 8.90 -11.70 10.86
N GLY A 95 8.45 -11.28 9.66
CA GLY A 95 7.59 -10.09 9.63
C GLY A 95 6.74 -9.82 8.41
N ALA A 96 6.73 -10.62 7.34
CA ALA A 96 6.00 -10.28 6.11
C ALA A 96 4.49 -9.97 6.35
N ARG A 97 3.84 -10.72 7.24
CA ARG A 97 2.44 -10.47 7.65
C ARG A 97 2.28 -9.22 8.52
N SER A 98 3.18 -9.01 9.49
CA SER A 98 3.23 -7.79 10.32
C SER A 98 3.56 -6.54 9.51
N PHE A 99 4.28 -6.73 8.41
CA PHE A 99 4.72 -5.70 7.46
C PHE A 99 3.57 -5.30 6.52
N ALA A 100 2.88 -6.27 5.92
CA ALA A 100 1.66 -6.00 5.18
C ALA A 100 0.56 -5.39 6.07
N ARG A 101 0.46 -5.85 7.32
CA ARG A 101 -0.41 -5.22 8.33
C ARG A 101 0.02 -3.78 8.63
N ARG A 102 1.32 -3.48 8.72
CA ARG A 102 1.81 -2.10 8.86
C ARG A 102 1.50 -1.22 7.65
N VAL A 103 1.56 -1.75 6.43
CA VAL A 103 1.13 -1.03 5.23
C VAL A 103 -0.37 -0.72 5.29
N ALA A 104 -1.20 -1.71 5.69
CA ALA A 104 -2.64 -1.51 5.86
C ALA A 104 -3.00 -0.55 7.02
N ASP A 105 -2.36 -0.68 8.18
CA ASP A 105 -2.56 0.19 9.37
C ASP A 105 -1.99 1.61 9.14
N GLY A 106 -0.88 1.74 8.42
CA GLY A 106 -0.28 3.03 8.04
C GLY A 106 -1.16 3.81 7.06
N ALA A 107 -1.79 3.11 6.10
CA ALA A 107 -2.77 3.71 5.20
C ALA A 107 -3.99 4.26 5.96
N LEU A 108 -4.44 3.60 7.03
CA LEU A 108 -5.52 4.10 7.90
C LEU A 108 -5.11 5.35 8.69
N ARG A 109 -3.85 5.47 9.11
CA ARG A 109 -3.34 6.67 9.79
C ARG A 109 -3.26 7.88 8.86
N ASN A 110 -2.82 7.69 7.61
CA ASN A 110 -2.70 8.78 6.63
C ASN A 110 -4.07 9.19 6.05
N ALA A 111 -5.01 8.24 5.91
CA ALA A 111 -6.40 8.52 5.54
C ALA A 111 -7.18 9.31 6.61
N GLY A 112 -6.72 9.32 7.86
CA GLY A 112 -7.25 10.15 8.96
C GLY A 112 -6.76 11.60 8.95
N GLY A 113 -5.88 11.99 8.03
CA GLY A 113 -5.24 13.31 7.95
C GLY A 113 -6.09 14.45 7.36
N ARG A 114 -7.42 14.29 7.29
CA ARG A 114 -8.36 15.42 7.10
C ARG A 114 -9.61 15.19 7.93
N GLY A 115 -9.70 15.91 9.04
CA GLY A 115 -10.96 16.08 9.78
C GLY A 115 -11.09 15.25 11.04
N SER A 116 -10.47 15.72 12.12
CA SER A 116 -11.03 15.56 13.46
C SER A 116 -11.05 16.92 14.13
N ALA A 117 -11.85 17.84 13.57
CA ALA A 117 -12.41 18.89 14.39
C ALA A 117 -13.16 18.18 15.52
N ARG A 118 -12.59 18.19 16.73
CA ARG A 118 -13.28 17.75 17.94
C ARG A 118 -14.67 18.38 17.92
N PRO A 119 -15.77 17.63 18.11
CA PRO A 119 -17.03 18.27 18.42
C PRO A 119 -16.79 19.06 19.71
N ARG A 120 -16.88 20.40 19.62
CA ARG A 120 -16.90 21.25 20.80
C ARG A 120 -18.07 20.76 21.65
N ARG A 121 -17.75 20.22 22.82
CA ARG A 121 -18.72 19.94 23.88
C ARG A 121 -19.64 21.16 24.00
N PRO A 122 -20.97 21.03 23.96
CA PRO A 122 -21.83 22.14 24.33
C PRO A 122 -21.51 22.49 25.79
N GLN A 123 -21.11 23.75 26.03
CA GLN A 123 -21.05 24.29 27.38
C GLN A 123 -22.45 24.21 27.96
N ALA A 124 -22.59 23.50 29.09
CA ALA A 124 -23.81 23.56 29.87
C ALA A 124 -24.00 25.01 30.38
N PRO A 125 -25.22 25.56 30.33
CA PRO A 125 -25.47 26.87 30.91
C PRO A 125 -25.28 26.80 32.44
N SER A 126 -24.44 27.70 32.96
CA SER A 126 -24.21 27.90 34.38
C SER A 126 -25.55 28.08 35.11
N ARG A 127 -25.78 27.23 36.10
CA ARG A 127 -26.88 27.34 37.05
C ARG A 127 -26.73 28.68 37.80
N ALA A 128 -27.63 29.62 37.53
CA ALA A 128 -27.79 30.80 38.35
C ALA A 128 -28.20 30.36 39.76
N VAL A 129 -27.40 30.73 40.75
CA VAL A 129 -27.76 30.68 42.17
C VAL A 129 -28.74 31.83 42.39
N PHE A 130 -30.00 31.50 42.64
CA PHE A 130 -30.95 32.47 43.21
C PHE A 130 -30.67 32.57 44.71
N GLY A 131 -30.40 33.79 45.18
CA GLY A 131 -30.59 34.20 46.57
C GLY A 131 -31.98 34.76 46.77
#